data_AF-A0A0J8RXF5-F1
#
_entry.id   AF-A0A0J8RXF5-F1
#
_cell.length_a   1.000
_cell.length_b   1.000
_cell.length_c   1.000
_cell.angle_alpha   90.00
_cell.angle_beta   90.00
_cell.angle_gamma   90.00
#
_symmetry.space_group_name_H-M   'P 1'
#
loop_
_entity.id
_entity.type
_entity.pdbx_description
1 polymer ?
#
loop_
_entity_poly.entity_id
_entity_poly.type
_entity_poly.pdbx_seq_one_letter_code
_entity_poly.pdbx_strand_id
1 'polypeptide(L)'
;MVAKFPAVWGLESTIRALAWKTCRNPRSVQFRENATSSNTSNSLPKRRRWLQITILTVAAGGIGAYLQYREKNPSSTLNPFTFTKYQLISKAPISSTCSVFTLRPVKQAQNYEVYLEAWRKGLWSVQFKQPHLQVGRDYTPLPPIGEDELPIDEAVRNGFTVSQLEELKLQSRGRLSVDYFVDEENTLIGKETILHFTGQMDKYETDNRRKTKLILISGPDGFISYLAGPKLWRNGVEIQGPLQGLLEQLNLKGWTVWKL
;
A
#
# COMPACT_ATOMS: atom_id res chain seq x y z
N MET A 1 8.97 3.54 3.16
CA MET A 1 8.17 4.06 4.29
C MET A 1 9.04 4.15 5.53
N VAL A 2 9.26 5.37 6.04
CA VAL A 2 9.70 5.62 7.42
C VAL A 2 8.57 6.39 8.07
N ALA A 3 8.01 5.85 9.14
CA ALA A 3 7.22 6.59 10.09
C ALA A 3 7.60 6.10 11.49
N LYS A 4 8.07 7.04 12.31
CA LYS A 4 8.35 6.87 13.72
C LYS A 4 7.58 8.00 14.41
N PHE A 5 6.62 7.66 15.26
CA PHE A 5 6.07 8.59 16.25
C PHE A 5 6.03 7.90 17.61
N PRO A 6 6.40 8.61 18.69
CA PRO A 6 6.31 8.12 20.06
C PRO A 6 5.01 8.59 20.73
N ALA A 7 4.43 7.77 21.61
CA ALA A 7 3.84 8.15 22.91
C ALA A 7 3.05 6.97 23.49
N VAL A 8 2.84 7.04 24.80
CA VAL A 8 2.56 5.94 25.74
C VAL A 8 1.09 5.98 26.21
N TRP A 9 0.63 4.83 26.73
CA TRP A 9 -0.53 4.55 27.63
C TRP A 9 -1.87 4.12 26.99
N GLY A 10 -2.05 2.80 26.89
CA GLY A 10 -2.90 2.00 27.81
C GLY A 10 -4.42 2.22 27.86
N LEU A 11 -5.19 1.22 27.38
CA LEU A 11 -6.42 0.61 27.94
C LEU A 11 -6.94 -0.41 26.91
N GLU A 12 -6.50 -1.67 26.99
CA GLU A 12 -7.28 -2.84 27.47
C GLU A 12 -8.62 -3.10 26.76
N SER A 13 -8.71 -4.28 26.13
CA SER A 13 -9.94 -5.08 26.10
C SER A 13 -9.64 -6.57 26.35
N THR A 14 -9.88 -6.94 27.60
CA THR A 14 -10.53 -8.18 28.07
C THR A 14 -9.82 -9.52 27.90
N ILE A 15 -9.10 -9.86 28.99
CA ILE A 15 -8.78 -11.19 29.47
C ILE A 15 -10.03 -11.82 30.12
N ARG A 16 -10.31 -13.10 29.82
CA ARG A 16 -11.26 -13.91 30.61
C ARG A 16 -10.54 -14.44 31.85
N ALA A 17 -10.98 -13.98 33.02
CA ALA A 17 -10.74 -14.64 34.29
C ALA A 17 -12.02 -15.36 34.76
N LEU A 18 -11.87 -16.35 35.63
CA LEU A 18 -12.63 -16.43 36.88
C LEU A 18 -11.90 -17.36 37.86
N ALA A 19 -12.00 -16.98 39.14
CA ALA A 19 -11.16 -17.37 40.26
C ALA A 19 -11.98 -18.05 41.37
N TRP A 20 -11.28 -18.64 42.35
CA TRP A 20 -11.46 -18.51 43.82
C TRP A 20 -10.25 -19.20 44.51
N LYS A 21 -9.43 -18.54 45.33
CA LYS A 21 -9.52 -18.20 46.78
C LYS A 21 -9.78 -19.39 47.73
N THR A 22 -8.80 -19.71 48.59
CA THR A 22 -8.76 -19.33 50.03
C THR A 22 -7.54 -19.92 50.77
N CYS A 23 -7.10 -19.24 51.84
CA CYS A 23 -6.08 -19.67 52.81
C CYS A 23 -6.72 -19.95 54.19
N ARG A 24 -6.36 -21.05 54.88
CA ARG A 24 -5.93 -21.15 56.32
C ARG A 24 -5.91 -22.60 56.86
N ASN A 25 -4.92 -22.86 57.74
CA ASN A 25 -4.60 -24.08 58.53
C ASN A 25 -5.48 -24.16 59.82
N PRO A 26 -5.74 -25.32 60.51
CA PRO A 26 -4.79 -25.90 61.49
C PRO A 26 -4.90 -27.42 61.89
N ARG A 27 -3.81 -27.92 62.52
CA ARG A 27 -3.69 -28.91 63.64
C ARG A 27 -3.89 -30.44 63.46
N SER A 28 -2.74 -31.14 63.57
CA SER A 28 -2.39 -32.33 64.39
C SER A 28 -3.40 -33.45 64.66
N VAL A 29 -3.03 -34.72 64.38
CA VAL A 29 -2.87 -35.85 65.34
C VAL A 29 -2.02 -36.98 64.68
N GLN A 30 -1.23 -37.63 65.54
CA GLN A 30 -0.18 -38.64 65.38
C GLN A 30 -0.59 -40.00 64.76
N PHE A 31 0.34 -40.71 64.08
CA PHE A 31 0.73 -42.09 64.46
C PHE A 31 1.96 -42.66 63.71
N ARG A 32 3.01 -42.92 64.50
CA ARG A 32 3.91 -44.10 64.57
C ARG A 32 4.85 -44.51 63.40
N GLU A 33 6.08 -44.75 63.85
CA GLU A 33 7.30 -45.23 63.19
C GLU A 33 7.17 -46.60 62.51
N ASN A 34 7.94 -46.80 61.43
CA ASN A 34 9.07 -47.73 61.46
C ASN A 34 10.02 -47.56 60.27
N ALA A 35 11.31 -47.68 60.57
CA ALA A 35 12.45 -47.51 59.69
C ALA A 35 12.53 -48.53 58.56
N THR A 36 13.09 -48.15 57.41
CA THR A 36 14.21 -48.89 56.80
C THR A 36 15.03 -47.98 55.89
N SER A 37 16.33 -48.00 56.11
CA SER A 37 17.41 -47.33 55.38
C SER A 37 17.39 -47.57 53.87
N SER A 38 17.76 -46.56 53.08
CA SER A 38 18.98 -46.64 52.25
C SER A 38 19.24 -45.32 51.53
N ASN A 39 20.39 -44.71 51.85
CA ASN A 39 21.03 -43.71 51.02
C ASN A 39 21.24 -44.25 49.60
N THR A 40 20.98 -43.42 48.59
CA THR A 40 21.73 -43.49 47.34
C THR A 40 21.87 -42.11 46.73
N SER A 41 22.90 -41.40 47.18
CA SER A 41 23.46 -40.25 46.50
C SER A 41 24.06 -40.70 45.17
N ASN A 42 23.34 -40.53 44.06
CA ASN A 42 23.93 -40.73 42.73
C ASN A 42 24.28 -39.38 42.12
N SER A 43 25.45 -38.88 42.51
CA SER A 43 26.16 -37.83 41.79
C SER A 43 26.51 -38.31 40.38
N LEU A 44 25.93 -37.68 39.36
CA LEU A 44 26.30 -37.95 37.97
C LEU A 44 27.75 -37.51 37.70
N PRO A 45 28.54 -38.31 36.96
CA PRO A 45 29.97 -38.06 36.81
C PRO A 45 30.24 -36.74 36.07
N LYS A 46 31.13 -35.95 36.67
CA LYS A 46 31.61 -34.61 36.28
C LYS A 46 32.05 -34.49 34.80
N ARG A 47 32.28 -35.61 34.12
CA ARG A 47 32.73 -35.75 32.72
C ARG A 47 31.62 -35.60 31.65
N ARG A 48 30.34 -35.70 32.01
CA ARG A 48 29.20 -35.56 31.06
C ARG A 48 28.65 -34.13 30.90
N ARG A 49 28.89 -33.23 31.87
CA ARG A 49 28.39 -31.84 31.81
C ARG A 49 29.13 -30.98 30.77
N TRP A 50 30.43 -31.19 30.60
CA TRP A 50 31.23 -30.46 29.61
C TRP A 50 30.81 -30.76 28.16
N LEU A 51 30.47 -32.02 27.87
CA LEU A 51 29.96 -32.43 26.55
C LEU A 51 28.59 -31.80 26.22
N GLN A 52 27.71 -31.66 27.22
CA GLN A 52 26.42 -30.99 27.01
C GLN A 52 26.57 -29.49 26.79
N ILE A 53 27.51 -28.86 27.51
CA ILE A 53 27.81 -27.43 27.34
C ILE A 53 28.40 -27.18 25.95
N THR A 54 29.37 -27.98 25.48
CA THR A 54 29.97 -27.79 24.14
C THR A 54 28.98 -28.02 23.00
N ILE A 55 28.06 -28.99 23.11
CA ILE A 55 27.01 -29.19 22.10
C ILE A 55 26.08 -27.96 22.02
N LEU A 56 25.69 -27.40 23.17
CA LEU A 56 24.85 -26.20 23.23
C LEU A 56 25.54 -24.96 22.63
N THR A 57 26.84 -24.75 22.87
CA THR A 57 27.57 -23.61 22.27
C THR A 57 27.78 -23.78 20.77
N VAL A 58 28.08 -24.99 20.29
CA VAL A 58 28.21 -25.26 18.85
C VAL A 58 26.86 -25.11 18.14
N ALA A 59 25.76 -25.59 18.74
CA ALA A 59 24.42 -25.41 18.19
C ALA A 59 24.00 -23.92 18.14
N ALA A 60 24.21 -23.17 19.23
CA ALA A 60 23.91 -21.74 19.27
C ALA A 60 24.77 -20.93 18.29
N GLY A 61 26.07 -21.25 18.19
CA GLY A 61 26.98 -20.63 17.21
C GLY A 61 26.60 -20.96 15.77
N GLY A 62 26.20 -22.21 15.49
CA GLY A 62 25.74 -22.65 14.17
C GLY A 62 24.44 -21.98 13.74
N ILE A 63 23.46 -21.85 14.64
CA ILE A 63 22.20 -21.12 14.37
C ILE A 63 22.49 -19.64 14.13
N GLY A 64 23.33 -19.01 14.96
CA GLY A 64 23.73 -17.61 14.78
C GLY A 64 24.43 -17.35 13.44
N ALA A 65 25.38 -18.22 13.07
CA ALA A 65 26.08 -18.15 11.79
C ALA A 65 25.15 -18.40 10.59
N TYR A 66 24.20 -19.33 10.71
CA TYR A 66 23.23 -19.63 9.65
C TYR A 66 22.25 -18.48 9.42
N LEU A 67 21.72 -17.87 10.48
CA LEU A 67 20.85 -16.70 10.36
C LEU A 67 21.61 -15.51 9.74
N GLN A 68 22.87 -15.30 10.14
CA GLN A 68 23.71 -14.23 9.58
C GLN A 68 24.10 -14.51 8.11
N TYR A 69 24.33 -15.76 7.74
CA TYR A 69 24.61 -16.17 6.35
C TYR A 69 23.40 -15.94 5.44
N ARG A 70 22.18 -16.19 5.95
CA ARG A 70 20.93 -15.95 5.21
C ARG A 70 20.68 -14.46 4.97
N GLU A 71 21.05 -13.58 5.90
CA GLU A 71 20.96 -12.12 5.70
C GLU A 71 22.01 -11.55 4.74
N LYS A 72 23.22 -12.13 4.70
CA LYS A 72 24.32 -11.61 3.84
C LYS A 72 24.14 -11.91 2.35
N ASN A 73 23.29 -12.86 1.99
CA ASN A 73 23.02 -13.24 0.60
C ASN A 73 21.56 -12.93 0.21
N PRO A 74 21.13 -11.66 0.19
CA PRO A 74 19.81 -11.33 -0.33
C PRO A 74 19.77 -11.69 -1.81
N SER A 75 18.90 -12.63 -2.18
CA SER A 75 18.72 -13.07 -3.57
C SER A 75 17.99 -12.03 -4.44
N SER A 76 17.50 -10.94 -3.85
CA SER A 76 16.76 -9.86 -4.52
C SER A 76 17.56 -8.55 -4.59
N THR A 77 17.45 -7.86 -5.73
CA THR A 77 18.01 -6.52 -5.98
C THR A 77 17.17 -5.42 -5.33
N LEU A 78 15.84 -5.58 -5.28
CA LEU A 78 14.94 -4.60 -4.67
C LEU A 78 14.79 -4.90 -3.16
N ASN A 79 15.17 -3.95 -2.30
CA ASN A 79 15.09 -4.08 -0.84
C ASN A 79 14.63 -2.76 -0.20
N PRO A 80 13.71 -2.77 0.79
CA PRO A 80 13.29 -1.57 1.52
C PRO A 80 14.40 -0.89 2.34
N PHE A 81 15.44 -1.61 2.77
CA PHE A 81 16.43 -1.10 3.73
C PHE A 81 17.80 -0.78 3.13
N THR A 82 18.08 -1.21 1.91
CA THR A 82 19.41 -1.05 1.29
C THR A 82 19.29 -0.50 -0.13
N PHE A 83 20.17 0.44 -0.46
CA PHE A 83 20.28 0.95 -1.82
C PHE A 83 20.99 -0.04 -2.73
N THR A 84 20.35 -0.37 -3.84
CA THR A 84 20.93 -1.22 -4.86
C THR A 84 21.12 -0.45 -6.16
N LYS A 85 22.24 -0.71 -6.84
CA LYS A 85 22.57 -0.01 -8.08
C LYS A 85 21.75 -0.58 -9.23
N TYR A 86 21.11 0.32 -9.98
CA TYR A 86 20.41 0.05 -11.23
C TYR A 86 21.05 0.88 -12.35
N GLN A 87 21.03 0.33 -13.56
CA GLN A 87 21.43 1.02 -14.78
C GLN A 87 20.18 1.55 -15.48
N LEU A 88 20.21 2.81 -15.91
CA LEU A 88 19.18 3.36 -16.78
C LEU A 88 19.39 2.85 -18.21
N ILE A 89 18.39 2.16 -18.75
CA ILE A 89 18.40 1.59 -20.11
C ILE A 89 17.82 2.59 -21.09
N SER A 90 16.66 3.16 -20.76
CA SER A 90 15.96 4.09 -21.65
C SER A 90 15.19 5.14 -20.86
N LYS A 91 14.96 6.28 -21.54
CA LYS A 91 14.13 7.38 -21.07
C LYS A 91 13.19 7.74 -22.23
N ALA A 92 11.91 7.42 -22.08
CA ALA A 92 10.87 7.73 -23.05
C ALA A 92 10.09 8.96 -22.59
N PRO A 93 10.13 10.10 -23.31
CA PRO A 93 9.29 11.25 -22.98
C PRO A 93 7.82 10.94 -23.31
N ILE A 94 6.91 11.24 -22.39
CA ILE A 94 5.45 11.08 -22.60
C ILE A 94 4.68 12.40 -22.55
N SER A 95 5.27 13.44 -21.94
CA SER A 95 4.77 14.81 -21.96
C SER A 95 5.98 15.76 -21.85
N SER A 96 5.74 17.07 -21.95
CA SER A 96 6.72 18.13 -21.73
C SER A 96 7.46 18.01 -20.39
N THR A 97 6.79 17.48 -19.36
CA THR A 97 7.33 17.39 -17.99
C THR A 97 7.52 15.95 -17.48
N CYS A 98 7.00 14.95 -18.21
CA CYS A 98 6.98 13.57 -17.75
C CYS A 98 7.76 12.63 -18.69
N SER A 99 8.46 11.67 -18.10
CA SER A 99 9.20 10.65 -18.83
C SER A 99 9.15 9.32 -18.09
N VAL A 100 9.02 8.24 -18.84
CA VAL A 100 9.14 6.87 -18.35
C VAL A 100 10.59 6.43 -18.43
N PHE A 101 11.09 5.85 -17.34
CA PHE A 101 12.46 5.35 -17.23
C PHE A 101 12.46 3.83 -17.16
N THR A 102 13.19 3.18 -18.05
CA THR A 102 13.39 1.72 -18.00
C THR A 102 14.74 1.41 -17.39
N LEU A 103 14.75 0.55 -16.38
CA LEU A 103 15.93 0.30 -15.56
C LEU A 103 16.27 -1.18 -15.53
N ARG A 104 17.57 -1.47 -15.50
CA ARG A 104 18.11 -2.83 -15.37
C ARG A 104 18.81 -2.99 -14.03
N PRO A 105 18.56 -4.05 -13.27
CA PRO A 105 19.39 -4.37 -12.12
C PRO A 105 20.81 -4.73 -12.61
N VAL A 106 21.85 -4.18 -11.96
CA VAL A 106 23.26 -4.46 -12.34
C VAL A 106 23.62 -5.93 -12.08
N LYS A 107 23.04 -6.52 -11.04
CA LYS A 107 23.17 -7.95 -10.73
C LYS A 107 21.92 -8.67 -11.22
N GLN A 108 22.11 -9.78 -11.93
CA GLN A 108 21.00 -10.68 -12.26
C GLN A 108 20.46 -11.27 -10.96
N ALA A 109 19.21 -10.95 -10.64
CA ALA A 109 18.54 -11.39 -9.43
C ALA A 109 17.11 -11.78 -9.77
N GLN A 110 16.58 -12.74 -9.03
CA GLN A 110 15.19 -13.19 -9.15
C GLN A 110 14.27 -12.20 -8.42
N ASN A 111 14.01 -11.05 -9.06
CA ASN A 111 13.18 -9.99 -8.49
C ASN A 111 11.67 -10.19 -8.73
N TYR A 112 11.29 -11.17 -9.54
CA TYR A 112 9.92 -11.39 -9.97
C TYR A 112 8.95 -11.57 -8.78
N GLU A 113 9.30 -12.44 -7.84
CA GLU A 113 8.51 -12.67 -6.62
C GLU A 113 8.32 -11.39 -5.79
N VAL A 114 9.37 -10.57 -5.67
CA VAL A 114 9.32 -9.31 -4.92
C VAL A 114 8.36 -8.32 -5.58
N TYR A 115 8.39 -8.24 -6.91
CA TYR A 115 7.48 -7.37 -7.66
C TYR A 115 6.04 -7.86 -7.56
N LEU A 116 5.80 -9.17 -7.73
CA LEU A 116 4.46 -9.75 -7.58
C LEU A 116 3.89 -9.51 -6.19
N GLU A 117 4.66 -9.75 -5.14
CA GLU A 117 4.22 -9.52 -3.77
C GLU A 117 3.91 -8.04 -3.52
N ALA A 118 4.74 -7.12 -4.04
CA ALA A 118 4.50 -5.68 -3.94
C ALA A 118 3.20 -5.27 -4.65
N TRP A 119 2.99 -5.75 -5.89
CA TRP A 119 1.76 -5.49 -6.66
C TRP A 119 0.51 -6.03 -5.95
N ARG A 120 0.60 -7.21 -5.32
CA ARG A 120 -0.52 -7.80 -4.55
C ARG A 120 -0.86 -7.01 -3.29
N LYS A 121 0.11 -6.32 -2.69
CA LYS A 121 -0.11 -5.47 -1.51
C LYS A 121 -0.79 -4.14 -1.85
N GLY A 122 -0.85 -3.77 -3.13
CA GLY A 122 -1.51 -2.56 -3.62
C GLY A 122 -0.51 -1.47 -4.01
N LEU A 123 -0.74 -0.24 -3.54
CA LEU A 123 0.08 0.92 -3.90
C LEU A 123 1.50 0.77 -3.33
N TRP A 124 2.49 0.85 -4.21
CA TRP A 124 3.90 0.79 -3.87
C TRP A 124 4.69 1.80 -4.72
N SER A 125 5.83 2.24 -4.18
CA SER A 125 6.74 3.15 -4.86
C SER A 125 8.17 2.68 -4.72
N VAL A 126 8.99 3.02 -5.71
CA VAL A 126 10.43 2.81 -5.69
C VAL A 126 11.11 4.16 -5.53
N GLN A 127 11.99 4.24 -4.53
CA GLN A 127 12.76 5.45 -4.27
C GLN A 127 14.06 5.45 -5.06
N PHE A 128 14.22 6.49 -5.88
CA PHE A 128 15.42 6.76 -6.65
C PHE A 128 16.25 7.82 -5.95
N LYS A 129 17.53 7.54 -5.77
CA LYS A 129 18.48 8.51 -5.23
C LYS A 129 19.55 8.84 -6.24
N GLN A 130 19.73 10.13 -6.51
CA GLN A 130 20.88 10.60 -7.26
C GLN A 130 22.05 10.84 -6.28
N PRO A 131 23.14 10.07 -6.36
CA PRO A 131 24.21 10.12 -5.36
C PRO A 131 24.89 11.49 -5.28
N HIS A 132 25.00 12.21 -6.40
CA HIS A 132 25.66 13.53 -6.45
C HIS A 132 24.78 14.69 -5.96
N LEU A 133 23.45 14.58 -6.07
CA LEU A 133 22.53 15.65 -5.69
C LEU A 133 21.85 15.42 -4.34
N GLN A 134 22.03 14.23 -3.74
CA GLN A 134 21.35 13.80 -2.50
C GLN A 134 19.80 13.90 -2.55
N VAL A 135 19.22 14.02 -3.75
CA VAL A 135 17.77 14.06 -3.94
C VAL A 135 17.22 12.64 -4.05
N GLY A 136 16.19 12.36 -3.25
CA GLY A 136 15.37 11.16 -3.33
C GLY A 136 14.03 11.47 -4.00
N ARG A 137 13.61 10.65 -4.96
CA ARG A 137 12.28 10.75 -5.59
C ARG A 137 11.60 9.39 -5.58
N ASP A 138 10.36 9.37 -5.14
CA ASP A 138 9.54 8.16 -5.15
C ASP A 138 8.77 8.12 -6.47
N TYR A 139 8.93 7.03 -7.21
CA TYR A 139 8.24 6.81 -8.48
C TYR A 139 7.32 5.59 -8.36
N THR A 140 6.18 5.64 -9.02
CA THR A 140 5.23 4.53 -9.13
C THR A 140 5.69 3.59 -10.25
N PRO A 141 5.99 2.32 -9.95
CA PRO A 141 6.35 1.34 -10.97
C PRO A 141 5.16 1.07 -11.90
N LEU A 142 5.43 0.86 -13.18
CA LEU A 142 4.41 0.44 -14.12
C LEU A 142 4.15 -1.06 -13.98
N PRO A 143 2.90 -1.52 -14.14
CA PRO A 143 2.58 -2.94 -14.09
C PRO A 143 3.37 -3.71 -15.15
N PRO A 144 3.71 -4.99 -14.88
CA PRO A 144 4.38 -5.82 -15.85
C PRO A 144 3.43 -6.06 -17.04
N ILE A 145 3.90 -5.67 -18.23
CA ILE A 145 3.18 -5.90 -19.50
C ILE A 145 3.32 -7.39 -19.81
N GLY A 146 2.21 -8.09 -20.10
CA GLY A 146 2.26 -9.47 -20.57
C GLY A 146 2.96 -9.55 -21.93
N GLU A 147 3.66 -10.64 -22.23
CA GLU A 147 4.47 -10.77 -23.46
C GLU A 147 3.65 -10.64 -24.76
N ASP A 148 2.32 -10.65 -24.68
CA ASP A 148 1.38 -10.57 -25.79
C ASP A 148 0.82 -9.15 -26.08
N GLU A 149 1.22 -8.12 -25.32
CA GLU A 149 0.73 -6.75 -25.51
C GLU A 149 1.69 -5.85 -26.31
N LEU A 150 1.09 -4.92 -27.06
CA LEU A 150 1.67 -4.00 -28.05
C LEU A 150 2.99 -3.33 -27.63
N PRO A 151 3.82 -2.87 -28.62
CA PRO A 151 5.11 -2.25 -28.34
C PRO A 151 5.03 -1.19 -27.25
N ILE A 152 6.03 -1.19 -26.35
CA ILE A 152 6.15 -0.31 -25.18
C ILE A 152 5.81 1.15 -25.53
N ASP A 153 6.17 1.60 -26.72
CA ASP A 153 5.95 2.98 -27.20
C ASP A 153 4.49 3.35 -27.47
N GLU A 154 3.57 2.38 -27.57
CA GLU A 154 2.13 2.60 -27.77
C GLU A 154 1.35 2.43 -26.48
N ALA A 155 1.64 1.38 -25.69
CA ALA A 155 1.03 1.20 -24.36
C ALA A 155 1.44 2.30 -23.37
N VAL A 156 2.70 2.78 -23.45
CA VAL A 156 3.17 3.92 -22.65
C VAL A 156 2.61 5.25 -23.16
N ARG A 157 2.38 5.37 -24.47
CA ARG A 157 1.80 6.57 -25.09
C ARG A 157 0.33 6.73 -24.76
N ASN A 158 -0.43 5.64 -24.81
CA ASN A 158 -1.83 5.64 -24.42
C ASN A 158 -1.96 5.66 -22.89
N GLY A 159 -0.94 5.25 -22.15
CA GLY A 159 -0.89 5.35 -20.70
C GLY A 159 -1.81 4.34 -20.01
N PHE A 160 -1.27 3.65 -19.00
CA PHE A 160 -2.03 2.66 -18.22
C PHE A 160 -3.34 3.23 -17.66
N THR A 161 -3.33 4.49 -17.21
CA THR A 161 -4.52 5.18 -16.70
C THR A 161 -5.63 5.28 -17.74
N VAL A 162 -5.32 5.65 -18.99
CA VAL A 162 -6.35 5.81 -20.03
C VAL A 162 -6.95 4.46 -20.40
N SER A 163 -6.13 3.42 -20.50
CA SER A 163 -6.61 2.04 -20.73
C SER A 163 -7.60 1.59 -19.65
N GLN A 164 -7.30 1.87 -18.37
CA GLN A 164 -8.23 1.59 -17.28
C GLN A 164 -9.52 2.43 -17.36
N LEU A 165 -9.42 3.70 -17.75
CA LEU A 165 -10.60 4.55 -17.94
C LEU A 165 -11.47 4.06 -19.09
N GLU A 166 -10.88 3.58 -20.18
CA GLU A 166 -11.59 2.97 -21.32
C GLU A 166 -12.25 1.65 -20.93
N GLU A 167 -11.57 0.79 -20.17
CA GLU A 167 -12.16 -0.44 -19.63
C GLU A 167 -13.37 -0.10 -18.73
N LEU A 168 -13.24 0.90 -17.85
CA LEU A 168 -14.34 1.38 -17.03
C LEU A 168 -15.49 1.92 -17.88
N LYS A 169 -15.23 2.64 -18.97
CA LYS A 169 -16.26 3.09 -19.92
C LYS A 169 -17.01 1.89 -20.53
N LEU A 170 -16.30 0.86 -20.96
CA LEU A 170 -16.88 -0.34 -21.59
C LEU A 170 -17.70 -1.18 -20.61
N GLN A 171 -17.20 -1.36 -19.38
CA GLN A 171 -17.87 -2.14 -18.35
C GLN A 171 -19.14 -1.45 -17.82
N SER A 172 -19.17 -0.12 -17.93
CA SER A 172 -20.29 0.71 -17.51
C SER A 172 -21.44 0.63 -18.50
N ARG A 173 -22.47 -0.17 -18.19
CA ARG A 173 -23.71 -0.37 -18.99
C ARG A 173 -24.60 0.89 -19.07
N GLY A 174 -24.06 2.02 -19.53
CA GLY A 174 -24.75 3.31 -19.64
C GLY A 174 -25.13 3.96 -18.30
N ARG A 175 -24.53 3.51 -17.18
CA ARG A 175 -24.77 4.07 -15.83
C ARG A 175 -23.68 5.03 -15.35
N LEU A 176 -22.51 4.95 -15.97
CA LEU A 176 -21.36 5.76 -15.65
C LEU A 176 -20.75 6.22 -16.97
N SER A 177 -20.58 7.54 -17.08
CA SER A 177 -19.76 8.18 -18.10
C SER A 177 -18.54 8.71 -17.38
N VAL A 178 -17.37 8.33 -17.89
CA VAL A 178 -16.07 8.78 -17.41
C VAL A 178 -15.47 9.54 -18.57
N ASP A 179 -14.86 10.70 -18.38
CA ASP A 179 -14.09 11.36 -19.43
C ASP A 179 -12.85 11.99 -18.82
N TYR A 180 -11.79 12.11 -19.62
CA TYR A 180 -10.53 12.71 -19.21
C TYR A 180 -10.14 13.79 -20.22
N PHE A 181 -9.47 14.82 -19.72
CA PHE A 181 -9.12 16.01 -20.50
C PHE A 181 -7.65 16.32 -20.23
N VAL A 182 -6.87 16.48 -21.30
CA VAL A 182 -5.43 16.72 -21.27
C VAL A 182 -5.13 17.88 -22.21
N ASP A 183 -4.48 18.91 -21.67
CA ASP A 183 -4.19 20.14 -22.41
C ASP A 183 -3.36 19.87 -23.66
N GLU A 184 -2.37 18.97 -23.58
CA GLU A 184 -1.52 18.61 -24.72
C GLU A 184 -2.27 17.87 -25.84
N GLU A 185 -3.39 17.22 -25.53
CA GLU A 185 -4.24 16.51 -26.50
C GLU A 185 -5.29 17.45 -27.13
N ASN A 186 -5.30 18.74 -26.77
CA ASN A 186 -6.33 19.72 -27.14
C ASN A 186 -7.76 19.28 -26.78
N THR A 187 -7.91 18.41 -25.79
CA THR A 187 -9.21 17.95 -25.29
C THR A 187 -9.67 18.91 -24.19
N LEU A 188 -10.47 19.91 -24.55
CA LEU A 188 -11.02 20.87 -23.61
C LEU A 188 -12.43 20.48 -23.18
N ILE A 189 -12.73 20.64 -21.89
CA ILE A 189 -14.07 20.43 -21.35
C ILE A 189 -14.95 21.68 -21.57
N GLY A 190 -15.97 21.53 -22.42
CA GLY A 190 -16.95 22.56 -22.72
C GLY A 190 -18.31 22.36 -22.03
N LYS A 191 -19.15 23.40 -22.10
CA LYS A 191 -20.49 23.41 -21.49
C LYS A 191 -21.44 22.41 -22.16
N GLU A 192 -21.38 22.39 -23.48
CA GLU A 192 -22.13 21.53 -24.38
C GLU A 192 -21.88 20.05 -24.12
N THR A 193 -20.62 19.67 -23.88
CA THR A 193 -20.23 18.30 -23.53
C THR A 193 -20.92 17.85 -22.25
N ILE A 194 -20.87 18.69 -21.20
CA ILE A 194 -21.52 18.41 -19.91
C ILE A 194 -23.03 18.32 -20.05
N LEU A 195 -23.66 19.25 -20.79
CA LEU A 195 -25.10 19.25 -21.04
C LEU A 195 -25.55 18.03 -21.83
N HIS A 196 -24.77 17.58 -22.80
CA HIS A 196 -25.07 16.39 -23.59
C HIS A 196 -25.11 15.13 -22.71
N PHE A 197 -24.13 14.94 -21.83
CA PHE A 197 -24.09 13.78 -20.92
C PHE A 197 -25.19 13.80 -19.86
N THR A 198 -25.37 14.96 -19.23
CA THR A 198 -26.39 15.12 -18.18
C THR A 198 -27.80 15.00 -18.74
N GLY A 199 -28.06 15.58 -19.92
CA GLY A 199 -29.35 15.48 -20.61
C GLY A 199 -29.65 14.11 -21.21
N GLN A 200 -28.64 13.32 -21.63
CA GLN A 200 -28.85 11.92 -22.03
C GLN A 200 -29.32 11.07 -20.84
N MET A 201 -28.72 11.26 -19.67
CA MET A 201 -29.10 10.55 -18.44
C MET A 201 -30.55 10.82 -18.01
N ASP A 202 -31.02 12.05 -18.22
CA ASP A 202 -32.43 12.42 -17.96
C ASP A 202 -33.41 11.67 -18.89
N LYS A 203 -33.01 11.32 -20.12
CA LYS A 203 -33.87 10.57 -21.07
C LYS A 203 -34.00 9.08 -20.74
N TYR A 204 -33.01 8.48 -20.08
CA TYR A 204 -33.05 7.08 -19.63
C TYR A 204 -33.77 6.89 -18.29
N GLU A 205 -34.31 7.97 -17.72
CA GLU A 205 -34.99 7.99 -16.43
C GLU A 205 -36.48 7.64 -16.59
N THR A 206 -36.78 6.40 -16.97
CA THR A 206 -38.15 5.86 -17.13
C THR A 206 -38.75 5.28 -15.84
N ASP A 207 -38.00 5.25 -14.73
CA ASP A 207 -38.43 4.61 -13.48
C ASP A 207 -38.30 5.58 -12.30
N ASN A 208 -39.40 5.82 -11.58
CA ASN A 208 -39.57 6.79 -10.49
C ASN A 208 -38.82 6.39 -9.18
N ARG A 209 -37.79 5.55 -9.30
CA ARG A 209 -36.85 5.27 -8.21
C ARG A 209 -35.84 6.40 -8.17
N ARG A 210 -35.80 7.14 -7.06
CA ARG A 210 -34.84 8.20 -6.75
C ARG A 210 -33.40 7.70 -6.93
N LYS A 211 -32.85 7.83 -8.15
CA LYS A 211 -31.44 7.58 -8.42
C LYS A 211 -30.69 8.88 -8.14
N THR A 212 -29.66 8.80 -7.30
CA THR A 212 -28.78 9.93 -7.04
C THR A 212 -27.88 10.13 -8.25
N LYS A 213 -28.00 11.29 -8.91
CA LYS A 213 -27.12 11.69 -10.01
C LYS A 213 -25.88 12.36 -9.42
N LEU A 214 -24.70 11.90 -9.79
CA LEU A 214 -23.43 12.31 -9.19
C LEU A 214 -22.41 12.66 -10.29
N ILE A 215 -21.75 13.80 -10.14
CA ILE A 215 -20.59 14.22 -10.94
C ILE A 215 -19.38 14.16 -10.01
N LEU A 216 -18.39 13.38 -10.39
CA LEU A 216 -17.10 13.29 -9.70
C LEU A 216 -16.05 14.02 -10.54
N ILE A 217 -15.29 14.91 -9.89
CA ILE A 217 -14.24 15.70 -10.56
C ILE A 217 -12.93 15.43 -9.85
N SER A 218 -11.97 14.91 -10.60
CA SER A 218 -10.60 14.66 -10.12
C SER A 218 -9.62 15.37 -11.03
N GLY A 219 -8.64 16.06 -10.45
CA GLY A 219 -7.60 16.73 -11.21
C GLY A 219 -6.84 17.77 -10.40
N PRO A 220 -5.92 18.53 -11.03
CA PRO A 220 -5.25 19.65 -10.40
C PRO A 220 -6.22 20.71 -9.88
N ASP A 221 -5.83 21.44 -8.83
CA ASP A 221 -6.68 22.46 -8.20
C ASP A 221 -7.23 23.49 -9.19
N GLY A 222 -6.42 23.92 -10.17
CA GLY A 222 -6.85 24.84 -11.22
C GLY A 222 -7.98 24.28 -12.08
N PHE A 223 -7.92 23.00 -12.43
CA PHE A 223 -8.95 22.30 -13.20
C PHE A 223 -10.24 22.16 -12.39
N ILE A 224 -10.13 21.72 -11.13
CA ILE A 224 -11.29 21.61 -10.22
C ILE A 224 -11.94 22.99 -10.02
N SER A 225 -11.13 24.03 -9.80
CA SER A 225 -11.60 25.39 -9.59
C SER A 225 -12.33 25.95 -10.81
N TYR A 226 -11.83 25.70 -12.02
CA TYR A 226 -12.47 26.10 -13.27
C TYR A 226 -13.85 25.45 -13.45
N LEU A 227 -13.96 24.15 -13.17
CA LEU A 227 -15.19 23.39 -13.36
C LEU A 227 -16.24 23.60 -12.27
N ALA A 228 -15.85 23.50 -11.00
CA ALA A 228 -16.76 23.40 -9.86
C ALA A 228 -16.46 24.41 -8.74
N GLY A 229 -15.49 25.31 -8.93
CA GLY A 229 -15.01 26.21 -7.89
C GLY A 229 -13.96 25.57 -6.98
N PRO A 230 -13.14 26.38 -6.30
CA PRO A 230 -12.04 25.88 -5.49
C PRO A 230 -12.55 25.08 -4.28
N LYS A 231 -11.76 24.11 -3.84
CA LYS A 231 -11.91 23.52 -2.50
C LYS A 231 -11.45 24.57 -1.46
N LEU A 232 -11.99 24.49 -0.25
CA LEU A 232 -11.66 25.44 0.82
C LEU A 232 -10.91 24.72 1.95
N TRP A 233 -9.97 25.43 2.58
CA TRP A 233 -9.32 24.96 3.80
C TRP A 233 -9.99 25.59 5.01
N ARG A 234 -10.44 24.78 5.96
CA ARG A 234 -11.00 25.24 7.24
C ARG A 234 -10.47 24.38 8.37
N ASN A 235 -9.88 25.01 9.39
CA ASN A 235 -9.32 24.33 10.57
C ASN A 235 -8.29 23.24 10.22
N GLY A 236 -7.47 23.45 9.18
CA GLY A 236 -6.46 22.47 8.74
C GLY A 236 -7.01 21.26 7.97
N VAL A 237 -8.30 21.26 7.64
CA VAL A 237 -8.94 20.22 6.82
C VAL A 237 -9.45 20.84 5.52
N GLU A 238 -9.22 20.14 4.42
CA GLU A 238 -9.78 20.48 3.12
C GLU A 238 -11.25 20.06 3.04
N ILE A 239 -12.12 21.00 2.65
CA ILE A 239 -13.56 20.82 2.49
C ILE A 239 -13.95 21.19 1.05
N GLN A 240 -15.10 20.68 0.58
CA GLN A 240 -15.57 20.83 -0.80
C GLN A 240 -15.70 22.30 -1.28
N GLY A 241 -16.01 23.24 -0.38
CA GLY A 241 -16.32 24.62 -0.75
C GLY A 241 -17.66 24.76 -1.50
N PRO A 242 -18.07 25.99 -1.86
CA PRO A 242 -19.27 26.21 -2.67
C PRO A 242 -19.08 25.65 -4.09
N LEU A 243 -20.20 25.26 -4.72
CA LEU A 243 -20.22 24.95 -6.15
C LEU A 243 -20.13 26.26 -6.93
N GLN A 244 -19.11 26.41 -7.77
CA GLN A 244 -18.91 27.55 -8.65
C GLN A 244 -18.45 27.10 -10.04
N GLY A 245 -17.94 28.02 -10.86
CA GLY A 245 -17.29 27.71 -12.12
C GLY A 245 -18.27 27.32 -13.22
N LEU A 246 -17.85 26.42 -14.10
CA LEU A 246 -18.64 26.00 -15.25
C LEU A 246 -19.96 25.32 -14.84
N LEU A 247 -19.93 24.48 -13.81
CA LEU A 247 -21.10 23.69 -13.38
C LEU A 247 -22.18 24.53 -12.69
N GLU A 248 -21.80 25.60 -11.99
CA GLU A 248 -22.77 26.54 -11.41
C GLU A 248 -23.60 27.23 -12.50
N GLN A 249 -22.93 27.63 -13.59
CA GLN A 249 -23.58 28.31 -14.73
C GLN A 249 -24.59 27.42 -15.47
N LEU A 250 -24.39 26.11 -15.43
CA LEU A 250 -25.26 25.14 -16.10
C LEU A 250 -26.54 24.82 -15.30
N ASN A 251 -26.58 25.16 -14.01
CA ASN A 251 -27.73 24.95 -13.12
C ASN A 251 -28.35 23.53 -13.23
N LEU A 252 -27.49 22.50 -13.11
CA LEU A 252 -27.86 21.10 -13.28
C LEU A 252 -28.75 20.61 -12.12
N LYS A 253 -30.07 20.67 -12.30
CA LYS A 253 -31.03 20.26 -11.28
C LYS A 253 -30.94 18.76 -10.98
N GLY A 254 -30.89 18.40 -9.70
CA GLY A 254 -30.87 17.00 -9.25
C GLY A 254 -29.51 16.30 -9.34
N TRP A 255 -28.47 17.00 -9.79
CA TRP A 255 -27.09 16.50 -9.81
C TRP A 255 -26.33 16.95 -8.57
N THR A 256 -25.66 16.00 -7.92
CA THR A 256 -24.69 16.28 -6.85
C THR A 256 -23.30 16.33 -7.45
N VAL A 257 -22.49 17.31 -7.05
CA VAL A 257 -21.10 17.45 -7.53
C VAL A 257 -20.15 17.17 -6.37
N TRP A 258 -19.12 16.35 -6.62
CA TRP A 258 -18.09 16.02 -5.65
C TRP A 258 -16.70 16.19 -6.25
N LYS A 259 -15.86 16.96 -5.57
CA LYS A 259 -14.47 17.25 -5.94
C LYS A 259 -13.58 16.26 -5.17
N LEU A 260 -12.85 15.40 -5.87
CA LEU A 260 -11.95 14.41 -5.28
C LEU A 260 -10.63 15.03 -4.87
#